data_AF-A0AAX6NEI4-F1
#
_entry.id   AF-A0AAX6NEI4-F1
#
_cell.length_a   1.000
_cell.length_b   1.000
_cell.length_c   1.000
_cell.angle_alpha   90.00
_cell.angle_beta   90.00
_cell.angle_gamma   90.00
#
_symmetry.space_group_name_H-M   'P 1'
#
loop_
_entity.id
_entity.type
_entity.pdbx_description
1 polymer ?
#
loop_
_entity_poly.entity_id
_entity_poly.type
_entity_poly.pdbx_seq_one_letter_code
_entity_poly.pdbx_strand_id
1 'polypeptide(L)'
;MKTDIKTKVWASNLALAGVVVPEGYIFNEFNVFQKVNKEVYVYVTPELGKRWKVQAYLRGNVTMCSLEARINYLTHNDGNLTTQELDERYINNISRMFELGEIWLDKYGLNSAAMKNDMYAPGLNWQGDDITIKAFYEK
;
A
#
# COMPACT_ATOMS: atom_id res chain seq x y z
N MET A 1 15.43 18.13 4.23
CA MET A 1 15.23 19.18 3.21
C MET A 1 14.83 18.64 1.83
N LYS A 2 15.63 17.81 1.12
CA LYS A 2 15.20 17.26 -0.20
C LYS A 2 14.04 16.25 -0.10
N THR A 3 14.06 15.37 0.91
CA THR A 3 13.02 14.36 1.16
C THR A 3 11.67 15.01 1.50
N ASP A 4 11.68 16.12 2.25
CA ASP A 4 10.45 16.83 2.63
C ASP A 4 9.77 17.49 1.44
N ILE A 5 10.54 18.05 0.49
CA ILE A 5 9.97 18.66 -0.72
C ILE A 5 9.35 17.59 -1.61
N LYS A 6 10.06 16.47 -1.85
CA LYS A 6 9.53 15.35 -2.64
C LYS A 6 8.24 14.79 -2.05
N THR A 7 8.23 14.58 -0.73
CA THR A 7 7.04 14.11 0.00
C THR A 7 5.86 15.04 -0.22
N LYS A 8 6.06 16.36 -0.03
CA LYS A 8 5.00 17.35 -0.24
C LYS A 8 4.46 17.35 -1.66
N VAL A 9 5.32 17.33 -2.67
CA VAL A 9 4.89 17.32 -4.09
C VAL A 9 4.06 16.08 -4.39
N TRP A 10 4.52 14.90 -3.98
CA TRP A 10 3.81 13.65 -4.22
C TRP A 10 2.49 13.57 -3.47
N ALA A 11 2.47 13.93 -2.19
CA ALA A 11 1.24 13.98 -1.40
C ALA A 11 0.23 14.97 -2.00
N SER A 12 0.68 16.15 -2.44
CA SER A 12 -0.19 17.14 -3.10
C SER A 12 -0.77 16.62 -4.43
N ASN A 13 0.05 15.97 -5.28
CA ASN A 13 -0.43 15.40 -6.54
C ASN A 13 -1.47 14.29 -6.32
N LEU A 14 -1.24 13.45 -5.30
CA LEU A 14 -2.20 12.42 -4.89
C LEU A 14 -3.48 13.04 -4.35
N ALA A 15 -3.39 14.08 -3.52
CA ALA A 15 -4.55 14.80 -3.00
C ALA A 15 -5.38 15.45 -4.13
N LEU A 16 -4.73 16.03 -5.15
CA LEU A 16 -5.41 16.54 -6.35
C LEU A 16 -6.16 15.45 -7.13
N ALA A 17 -5.67 14.22 -7.08
CA ALA A 17 -6.32 13.05 -7.67
C ALA A 17 -7.36 12.39 -6.74
N GLY A 18 -7.63 12.96 -5.55
CA GLY A 18 -8.58 12.42 -4.57
C GLY A 18 -8.03 11.30 -3.69
N VAL A 19 -6.71 11.06 -3.70
CA VAL A 19 -6.05 10.07 -2.83
C VAL A 19 -5.67 10.70 -1.49
N VAL A 20 -5.97 10.00 -0.40
CA VAL A 20 -5.62 10.42 0.96
C VAL A 20 -4.32 9.73 1.38
N VAL A 21 -3.28 10.53 1.66
CA VAL A 21 -2.02 10.04 2.26
C VAL A 21 -2.03 10.41 3.75
N PRO A 22 -2.04 9.43 4.68
CA PRO A 22 -2.01 9.70 6.12
C PRO A 22 -0.75 10.46 6.55
N GLU A 23 -0.85 11.19 7.66
CA GLU A 23 0.29 11.90 8.22
C GLU A 23 1.43 10.95 8.61
N GLY A 24 2.67 11.41 8.45
CA GLY A 24 3.87 10.68 8.85
C GLY A 24 4.47 9.78 7.77
N TYR A 25 3.81 9.62 6.61
CA TYR A 25 4.44 9.04 5.44
C TYR A 25 5.45 10.02 4.82
N ILE A 26 6.63 9.49 4.49
CA ILE A 26 7.68 10.20 3.75
C ILE A 26 7.88 9.55 2.38
N PHE A 27 8.05 10.34 1.32
CA PHE A 27 8.41 9.83 0.00
C PHE A 27 9.95 9.83 -0.14
N ASN A 28 10.55 8.64 -0.16
CA ASN A 28 12.00 8.46 -0.03
C ASN A 28 12.73 8.44 -1.39
N GLU A 29 14.06 8.26 -1.38
CA GLU A 29 14.87 8.22 -2.62
C GLU A 29 14.55 7.04 -3.55
N PHE A 30 13.90 5.99 -3.06
CA PHE A 30 13.49 4.82 -3.85
C PHE A 30 12.14 5.01 -4.54
N ASN A 31 11.58 6.22 -4.50
CA ASN A 31 10.27 6.57 -5.05
C ASN A 31 9.12 5.77 -4.43
N VAL A 32 9.20 5.50 -3.12
CA VAL A 32 8.13 4.86 -2.35
C VAL A 32 7.73 5.73 -1.17
N PHE A 33 6.47 5.62 -0.76
CA PHE A 33 6.02 6.19 0.51
C PHE A 33 6.40 5.23 1.63
N GLN A 34 7.01 5.75 2.68
CA GLN A 34 7.48 4.99 3.82
C GLN A 34 6.92 5.57 5.10
N LYS A 35 6.49 4.68 5.99
CA LYS A 35 6.22 5.03 7.39
C LYS A 35 6.71 3.92 8.30
N VAL A 36 7.17 4.30 9.49
CA VAL A 36 7.79 3.40 10.46
C VAL A 36 7.05 3.50 11.78
N ASN A 37 6.72 2.36 12.37
CA ASN A 37 6.22 2.28 13.73
C ASN A 37 6.93 1.16 14.49
N LYS A 38 7.75 1.56 15.47
CA LYS A 38 8.49 0.63 16.36
C LYS A 38 9.30 -0.40 15.57
N GLU A 39 8.89 -1.66 15.55
CA GLU A 39 9.60 -2.77 14.88
C GLU A 39 9.21 -2.95 13.41
N VAL A 40 8.16 -2.29 12.94
CA VAL A 40 7.64 -2.47 11.59
C VAL A 40 7.86 -1.20 10.78
N TYR A 41 8.17 -1.37 9.50
CA TYR A 41 8.02 -0.30 8.51
C TYR A 41 7.16 -0.78 7.35
N VAL A 42 6.41 0.16 6.79
CA VAL A 42 5.54 -0.06 5.64
C VAL A 42 6.00 0.79 4.48
N TYR A 43 5.98 0.19 3.29
CA TYR A 43 6.13 0.86 2.02
C TYR A 43 4.84 0.81 1.21
N VAL A 44 4.36 1.96 0.76
CA VAL A 44 3.32 2.07 -0.27
C VAL A 44 4.00 2.54 -1.56
N THR A 45 4.00 1.67 -2.57
CA THR A 45 4.84 1.78 -3.76
C THR A 45 4.00 1.93 -5.01
N PRO A 46 4.12 3.04 -5.76
CA PRO A 46 3.64 3.10 -7.13
C PRO A 46 4.53 2.24 -8.03
N GLU A 47 3.92 1.39 -8.84
CA GLU A 47 4.59 0.53 -9.81
C GLU A 47 4.22 0.91 -11.25
N LEU A 48 5.00 0.41 -12.21
CA LEU A 48 4.72 0.58 -13.63
C LEU A 48 3.36 -0.06 -14.01
N GLY A 49 2.71 0.48 -15.04
CA GLY A 49 1.47 -0.09 -15.59
C GLY A 49 0.22 0.19 -14.76
N LYS A 50 0.17 1.32 -14.03
CA LYS A 50 -0.92 1.69 -13.11
C LYS A 50 -1.18 0.60 -12.06
N ARG A 51 -0.12 0.18 -11.39
CA ARG A 51 -0.15 -0.76 -10.28
C ARG A 51 0.36 -0.09 -9.02
N TRP A 52 -0.15 -0.52 -7.88
CA TRP A 52 0.40 -0.13 -6.58
C TRP A 52 0.48 -1.35 -5.69
N LYS A 53 1.38 -1.28 -4.72
CA LYS A 53 1.45 -2.27 -3.65
C LYS A 53 1.73 -1.62 -2.31
N VAL A 54 1.31 -2.30 -1.26
CA VAL A 54 1.71 -2.02 0.11
C VAL A 54 2.46 -3.22 0.66
N GLN A 55 3.59 -2.99 1.32
CA GLN A 55 4.45 -4.03 1.90
C GLN A 55 4.82 -3.66 3.33
N ALA A 56 4.75 -4.62 4.25
CA ALA A 56 5.28 -4.48 5.61
C ALA A 56 6.54 -5.32 5.80
N TYR A 57 7.46 -4.81 6.61
CA TYR A 57 8.73 -5.46 6.92
C TYR A 57 9.07 -5.31 8.40
N LEU A 58 9.77 -6.31 8.93
CA LEU A 58 10.49 -6.20 10.19
C LEU A 58 11.73 -5.30 10.00
N ARG A 59 11.91 -4.31 10.87
CA ARG A 59 13.10 -3.44 10.86
C ARG A 59 14.36 -4.25 11.13
N GLY A 60 15.42 -3.91 10.39
CA GLY A 60 16.72 -4.59 10.51
C GLY A 60 16.75 -5.97 9.86
N ASN A 61 15.64 -6.43 9.27
CA ASN A 61 15.60 -7.63 8.46
C ASN A 61 15.45 -7.27 6.98
N VAL A 62 16.42 -7.71 6.16
CA VAL A 62 16.47 -7.45 4.71
C VAL A 62 15.93 -8.63 3.88
N THR A 63 15.26 -9.60 4.51
CA THR A 63 14.61 -10.71 3.82
C THR A 63 13.37 -10.25 3.02
N MET A 64 12.65 -11.23 2.44
CA MET A 64 11.31 -11.06 1.89
C MET A 64 10.40 -10.26 2.83
N CYS A 65 9.51 -9.45 2.25
CA CYS A 65 8.50 -8.70 3.01
C CYS A 65 7.65 -9.64 3.88
N SER A 66 7.22 -9.16 5.03
CA SER A 66 6.39 -9.91 5.96
C SER A 66 4.93 -9.94 5.54
N LEU A 67 4.45 -8.89 4.88
CA LEU A 67 3.10 -8.76 4.32
C LEU A 67 3.15 -8.03 2.99
N GLU A 68 2.25 -8.35 2.06
CA GLU A 68 2.02 -7.53 0.85
C GLU A 68 0.60 -7.69 0.31
N ALA A 69 0.08 -6.57 -0.17
CA ALA A 69 -1.11 -6.53 -1.00
C ALA A 69 -0.86 -5.63 -2.21
N ARG A 70 -1.58 -5.88 -3.30
CA ARG A 70 -1.40 -5.19 -4.58
C ARG A 70 -2.74 -4.78 -5.16
N ILE A 71 -2.73 -3.71 -5.94
CA ILE A 71 -3.86 -3.27 -6.75
C ILE A 71 -3.41 -3.01 -8.18
N ASN A 72 -4.33 -3.21 -9.10
CA ASN A 72 -4.20 -2.93 -10.52
C ASN A 72 -5.28 -1.93 -10.93
N TYR A 73 -5.01 -1.16 -11.99
CA TYR A 73 -6.06 -0.35 -12.62
C TYR A 73 -7.16 -1.21 -13.27
N LEU A 74 -6.74 -2.29 -13.95
CA LEU A 74 -7.62 -3.24 -14.64
C LEU A 74 -7.51 -4.65 -14.08
N THR A 75 -8.63 -5.36 -14.14
CA THR A 75 -8.78 -6.79 -13.91
C THR A 75 -9.51 -7.45 -15.09
N HIS A 76 -9.52 -8.79 -15.13
CA HIS A 76 -10.19 -9.54 -16.19
C HIS A 76 -11.73 -9.41 -16.17
N ASN A 77 -12.32 -8.91 -15.08
CA ASN A 77 -13.77 -8.80 -14.89
C ASN A 77 -14.32 -7.39 -15.13
N ASP A 78 -13.51 -6.47 -15.64
CA ASP A 78 -13.87 -5.06 -15.75
C ASP A 78 -14.68 -4.71 -17.00
N GLY A 79 -15.07 -5.70 -17.81
CA GLY A 79 -15.71 -5.48 -19.11
C GLY A 79 -17.01 -4.67 -19.10
N ASN A 80 -17.63 -4.50 -17.92
CA ASN A 80 -18.88 -3.76 -17.74
C ASN A 80 -18.70 -2.38 -17.09
N LEU A 81 -17.48 -2.01 -16.66
CA LEU A 81 -17.23 -0.73 -16.01
C LEU A 81 -16.88 0.35 -17.02
N THR A 82 -17.43 1.54 -16.82
CA THR A 82 -17.02 2.75 -17.53
C THR A 82 -15.62 3.20 -17.08
N THR A 83 -14.97 4.04 -17.90
CA THR A 83 -13.66 4.62 -17.53
C THR A 83 -13.75 5.41 -16.22
N GLN A 84 -14.85 6.13 -15.98
CA GLN A 84 -15.04 6.89 -14.75
C GLN A 84 -15.10 5.96 -13.52
N GLU A 85 -15.87 4.88 -13.58
CA GLU A 85 -15.95 3.90 -12.48
C GLU A 85 -14.60 3.22 -12.21
N LEU A 86 -13.82 2.95 -13.27
CA LEU A 86 -12.47 2.42 -13.15
C LEU A 86 -11.53 3.40 -12.46
N ASP A 87 -11.55 4.68 -12.85
CA ASP A 87 -10.74 5.73 -12.26
C ASP A 87 -11.12 5.94 -10.78
N GLU A 88 -12.42 6.03 -10.46
CA GLU A 88 -12.92 6.16 -9.09
C GLU A 88 -12.50 4.98 -8.21
N ARG A 89 -12.69 3.74 -8.69
CA ARG A 89 -12.23 2.53 -7.99
C ARG A 89 -10.72 2.57 -7.77
N TYR A 90 -9.96 2.94 -8.79
CA TYR A 90 -8.49 2.94 -8.73
C TYR A 90 -7.97 3.98 -7.72
N ILE A 91 -8.50 5.21 -7.75
CA ILE A 91 -8.18 6.26 -6.77
C ILE A 91 -8.49 5.79 -5.35
N ASN A 92 -9.70 5.25 -5.13
CA ASN A 92 -10.11 4.72 -3.82
C ASN A 92 -9.18 3.59 -3.36
N ASN A 93 -8.82 2.68 -4.27
CA ASN A 93 -7.90 1.59 -3.96
C ASN A 93 -6.50 2.09 -3.58
N ILE A 94 -5.98 3.17 -4.19
CA ILE A 94 -4.70 3.76 -3.78
C ILE A 94 -4.80 4.26 -2.34
N SER A 95 -5.85 5.00 -1.97
CA SER A 95 -6.08 5.43 -0.57
C SER A 95 -6.10 4.23 0.39
N ARG A 96 -6.78 3.14 -0.01
CA ARG A 96 -6.85 1.90 0.77
C ARG A 96 -5.49 1.23 0.98
N MET A 97 -4.51 1.43 0.09
CA MET A 97 -3.14 0.92 0.33
C MET A 97 -2.50 1.61 1.53
N PHE A 98 -2.72 2.92 1.67
CA PHE A 98 -2.23 3.66 2.83
C PHE A 98 -2.97 3.29 4.11
N GLU A 99 -4.30 3.12 4.04
CA GLU A 99 -5.10 2.64 5.18
C GLU A 99 -4.63 1.26 5.66
N LEU A 100 -4.38 0.32 4.75
CA LEU A 100 -3.85 -1.00 5.09
C LEU A 100 -2.48 -0.87 5.77
N GLY A 101 -1.64 0.03 5.28
CA GLY A 101 -0.36 0.35 5.89
C GLY A 101 -0.49 0.84 7.33
N GLU A 102 -1.43 1.76 7.60
CA GLU A 102 -1.71 2.22 8.98
C GLU A 102 -2.19 1.06 9.87
N ILE A 103 -3.11 0.23 9.37
CA ILE A 103 -3.62 -0.94 10.10
C ILE A 103 -2.47 -1.89 10.47
N TRP A 104 -1.57 -2.18 9.53
CA TRP A 104 -0.42 -3.04 9.81
C TRP A 104 0.56 -2.42 10.80
N LEU A 105 0.84 -1.12 10.67
CA LEU A 105 1.71 -0.41 11.60
C LEU A 105 1.14 -0.41 13.02
N ASP A 106 -0.17 -0.23 13.17
CA ASP A 106 -0.85 -0.26 14.48
C ASP A 106 -0.90 -1.68 15.06
N LYS A 107 -1.41 -2.64 14.26
CA LYS A 107 -1.59 -4.04 14.66
C LYS A 107 -0.26 -4.74 15.01
N TYR A 108 0.82 -4.44 14.28
CA TYR A 108 2.07 -5.19 14.38
C TYR A 108 3.26 -4.40 14.90
N GLY A 109 3.13 -3.09 15.13
CA GLY A 109 4.26 -2.27 15.60
C GLY A 109 4.93 -2.80 16.87
N LEU A 110 4.14 -3.38 17.79
CA LEU A 110 4.62 -3.97 19.05
C LEU A 110 4.68 -5.52 19.05
N ASN A 111 4.20 -6.18 17.99
CA ASN A 111 4.19 -7.63 17.88
C ASN A 111 4.38 -8.06 16.43
N SER A 112 5.57 -7.75 15.91
CA SER A 112 5.93 -8.03 14.52
C SER A 112 5.87 -9.53 14.18
N ALA A 113 6.12 -10.41 15.15
CA ALA A 113 6.05 -11.86 14.98
C ALA A 113 4.65 -12.39 14.59
N ALA A 114 3.58 -11.64 14.88
CA ALA A 114 2.23 -12.01 14.51
C ALA A 114 1.94 -11.85 13.00
N MET A 115 2.76 -11.09 12.27
CA MET A 115 2.59 -10.91 10.81
C MET A 115 2.63 -12.23 10.05
N LYS A 116 3.40 -13.22 10.51
CA LYS A 116 3.55 -14.53 9.83
C LYS A 116 2.24 -15.31 9.67
N ASN A 117 1.23 -14.99 10.48
CA ASN A 117 -0.07 -15.66 10.50
C ASN A 117 -1.17 -14.80 9.84
N ASP A 118 -0.82 -13.62 9.31
CA ASP A 118 -1.78 -12.76 8.64
C ASP A 118 -2.10 -13.27 7.23
N MET A 119 -3.29 -12.96 6.73
CA MET A 119 -3.72 -13.39 5.40
C MET A 119 -2.88 -12.80 4.26
N TYR A 120 -2.22 -11.67 4.51
CA TYR A 120 -1.32 -11.02 3.55
C TYR A 120 0.14 -11.53 3.66
N ALA A 121 0.42 -12.49 4.53
CA ALA A 121 1.75 -13.07 4.66
C ALA A 121 2.14 -13.89 3.43
N PRO A 122 3.40 -13.78 2.93
CA PRO A 122 3.86 -14.57 1.81
C PRO A 122 3.84 -16.08 2.08
N GLY A 123 3.29 -16.84 1.13
CA GLY A 123 3.33 -18.30 1.09
C GLY A 123 4.17 -18.87 -0.07
N LEU A 124 4.10 -20.19 -0.27
CA LEU A 124 4.67 -20.85 -1.44
C LEU A 124 4.00 -20.32 -2.73
N ASN A 125 4.80 -19.90 -3.71
CA ASN A 125 4.37 -19.29 -4.99
C ASN A 125 3.62 -17.95 -4.87
N TRP A 126 3.84 -17.21 -3.77
CA TRP A 126 3.14 -15.97 -3.52
C TRP A 126 3.57 -14.83 -4.45
N GLN A 127 2.57 -14.13 -5.01
CA GLN A 127 2.74 -12.98 -5.90
C GLN A 127 2.11 -11.71 -5.32
N GLY A 128 1.95 -11.63 -4.00
CA GLY A 128 1.15 -10.59 -3.34
C GLY A 128 -0.35 -10.83 -3.50
N ASP A 129 -1.15 -10.44 -2.51
CA ASP A 129 -2.60 -10.58 -2.60
C ASP A 129 -3.19 -9.47 -3.48
N ASP A 130 -3.80 -9.82 -4.62
CA ASP A 130 -4.51 -8.85 -5.46
C ASP A 130 -5.85 -8.50 -4.82
N ILE A 131 -5.96 -7.26 -4.35
CA ILE A 131 -7.13 -6.74 -3.64
C ILE A 131 -7.91 -5.72 -4.47
N THR A 132 -7.67 -5.65 -5.78
CA THR A 132 -8.30 -4.67 -6.69
C THR A 132 -9.83 -4.69 -6.60
N ILE A 133 -10.42 -5.89 -6.51
CA ILE A 133 -11.88 -6.10 -6.44
C ILE A 133 -12.36 -6.48 -5.04
N LYS A 134 -11.48 -6.64 -4.06
CA LYS A 134 -11.89 -7.04 -2.71
C LYS A 134 -12.50 -5.86 -1.99
N ALA A 135 -13.60 -6.09 -1.27
CA ALA A 135 -14.04 -5.17 -0.23
C ALA A 135 -13.12 -5.31 1.00
N PHE A 136 -12.68 -4.20 1.60
CA PHE A 136 -11.94 -4.23 2.87
C PHE A 136 -12.86 -4.45 4.07
N TYR A 137 -14.15 -4.18 3.89
CA TYR A 137 -15.17 -4.20 4.92
C TYR A 137 -16.41 -4.94 4.40
N GLU A 138 -16.26 -6.22 4.06
CA GLU A 138 -17.41 -7.12 4.19
C GLU A 138 -17.51 -7.47 5.68
N LYS A 139 -18.58 -7.01 6.31
CA LYS A 139 -18.97 -7.40 7.68
C LYS A 139 -19.34 -8.87 7.73
#